data_AF-A0A7X9ANH7-F1
#
_entry.id   AF-A0A7X9ANH7-F1
#
_cell.length_a   1.000
_cell.length_b   1.000
_cell.length_c   1.000
_cell.angle_alpha   90.00
_cell.angle_beta   90.00
_cell.angle_gamma   90.00
#
_symmetry.space_group_name_H-M   'P 1'
#
loop_
_entity.id
_entity.type
_entity.pdbx_description
1 polymer ?
#
loop_
_entity_poly.entity_id
_entity_poly.type
_entity_poly.pdbx_seq_one_letter_code
_entity_poly.pdbx_strand_id
1 'polypeptide(L)'
;MKKVVVIVLVLLMAFSSFACNKQTEPVNKIGIVTGTVSQGEEEYLAAQNMKKKYGDMIVTATYPDKFQEETETTISLVTQMAADESVKAIVFVQAVPGAAAAIDKVRETRDDILFICGVVHEDPSAISERADIAMLVDELSMGERIPKKAKEMGAKTLIHYSFPRHMGYATIKARYDIMVQTCQEIGLEFVAATALDPTGEAGMSGAQQFIVDDLPRKIEEYGKDTAFFSTNCGLQEPLIRGILNEGAIYPQQCCPSPYHAYPSALNVDVKGHEGDMQYMLDQIGLKLKEAGQEKRMSTWGVAINMLMIEAGVEYAKEFIEGKITERNDQEALKRIIDSLAGGVEVTLSKYVEDGKELDNFYLMLADFYDFSK
;
A
#
# COMPACT_ATOMS: atom_id res chain seq x y z
N MET A 1 57.27 -43.74 -19.96
CA MET A 1 55.80 -43.75 -20.12
C MET A 1 55.04 -43.67 -18.80
N LYS A 2 55.24 -44.56 -17.82
CA LYS A 2 54.49 -44.54 -16.54
C LYS A 2 54.57 -43.23 -15.74
N LYS A 3 55.72 -42.55 -15.70
CA LYS A 3 55.90 -41.27 -14.98
C LYS A 3 55.17 -40.07 -15.64
N VAL A 4 55.05 -40.07 -16.97
CA VAL A 4 54.35 -39.00 -17.72
C VAL A 4 52.84 -39.13 -17.56
N VAL A 5 52.34 -40.37 -17.56
CA VAL A 5 50.91 -40.67 -17.35
C VAL A 5 50.45 -40.24 -15.95
N VAL A 6 51.28 -40.44 -14.92
CA VAL A 6 50.96 -40.01 -13.55
C VAL A 6 50.93 -38.49 -13.42
N ILE A 7 51.85 -37.77 -14.07
CA ILE A 7 51.88 -36.30 -14.04
C ILE A 7 50.65 -35.72 -14.76
N VAL A 8 50.24 -36.30 -15.89
CA VAL A 8 49.04 -35.88 -16.63
C VAL A 8 47.76 -36.18 -15.83
N LEU A 9 47.69 -37.31 -15.11
CA LEU A 9 46.56 -37.64 -14.23
C LEU A 9 46.46 -36.71 -13.01
N VAL A 10 47.59 -36.33 -12.40
CA VAL A 10 47.61 -35.38 -11.27
C VAL A 10 47.25 -33.96 -11.73
N LEU A 11 47.68 -33.54 -12.92
CA LEU A 11 47.25 -32.27 -13.52
C LEU A 11 45.75 -32.28 -13.87
N LEU A 12 45.22 -33.36 -14.43
CA LEU A 12 43.78 -33.50 -14.71
C LEU A 12 42.93 -33.49 -13.43
N MET A 13 43.40 -34.11 -12.34
CA MET A 13 42.73 -34.07 -11.03
C MET A 13 42.84 -32.69 -10.36
N ALA A 14 43.96 -31.99 -10.53
CA ALA A 14 44.12 -30.63 -10.04
C ALA A 14 43.20 -29.65 -10.80
N PHE A 15 43.03 -29.80 -12.13
CA PHE A 15 42.12 -28.97 -12.92
C PHE A 15 40.63 -29.32 -12.73
N SER A 16 40.27 -30.57 -12.42
CA SER A 16 38.88 -30.94 -12.10
C SER A 16 38.42 -30.41 -10.73
N SER A 17 39.36 -30.06 -9.84
CA SER A 17 39.06 -29.51 -8.51
C SER A 17 38.79 -27.99 -8.53
N PHE A 18 39.21 -27.28 -9.58
CA PHE A 18 38.97 -25.84 -9.75
C PHE A 18 37.76 -25.53 -10.66
N ALA A 19 37.23 -26.51 -11.40
CA ALA A 19 36.14 -26.30 -12.36
C ALA A 19 34.72 -26.43 -11.79
N CYS A 20 34.57 -26.90 -10.55
CA CYS A 20 33.25 -27.13 -9.92
C CYS A 20 32.93 -26.22 -8.72
N ASN A 21 33.72 -25.18 -8.47
CA ASN A 21 33.39 -24.17 -7.46
C ASN A 21 33.12 -22.81 -8.15
N LYS A 22 32.10 -22.77 -9.02
CA LYS A 22 31.35 -21.52 -9.16
C LYS A 22 30.63 -21.35 -7.83
N GLN A 23 31.31 -20.68 -6.89
CA GLN A 23 30.64 -19.96 -5.83
C GLN A 23 29.63 -19.08 -6.55
N THR A 24 28.36 -19.50 -6.58
CA THR A 24 27.27 -18.61 -6.93
C THR A 24 27.44 -17.42 -6.00
N GLU A 25 27.76 -16.25 -6.56
CA GLU A 25 27.78 -15.04 -5.75
C GLU A 25 26.47 -14.98 -4.98
N PRO A 26 26.49 -14.64 -3.68
CA PRO A 26 25.28 -14.56 -2.90
C PRO A 26 24.31 -13.63 -3.62
N VAL A 27 23.10 -14.14 -3.91
CA VAL A 27 22.05 -13.35 -4.54
C VAL A 27 21.73 -12.19 -3.60
N ASN A 28 21.96 -10.95 -4.03
CA ASN A 28 21.51 -9.78 -3.30
C ASN A 28 19.98 -9.85 -3.16
N LYS A 29 19.49 -9.62 -1.94
CA LYS A 29 18.09 -9.75 -1.56
C LYS A 29 17.45 -8.41 -1.26
N ILE A 30 16.15 -8.37 -1.47
CA ILE A 30 15.25 -7.29 -1.09
C ILE A 30 14.28 -7.88 -0.06
N GLY A 31 14.29 -7.28 1.12
CA GLY A 31 13.31 -7.56 2.15
C GLY A 31 11.99 -6.85 1.88
N ILE A 32 10.87 -7.52 2.12
CA ILE A 32 9.53 -6.91 2.12
C ILE A 32 8.90 -7.12 3.49
N VAL A 33 8.51 -6.04 4.15
CA VAL A 33 7.83 -6.05 5.45
C VAL A 33 6.38 -5.64 5.22
N THR A 34 5.44 -6.56 5.47
CA THR A 34 4.01 -6.37 5.17
C THR A 34 3.12 -6.65 6.37
N GLY A 35 1.87 -6.21 6.36
CA GLY A 35 0.87 -6.66 7.31
C GLY A 35 0.45 -8.11 7.05
N THR A 36 -0.26 -8.70 8.00
CA THR A 36 -0.96 -9.97 7.75
C THR A 36 -2.15 -9.74 6.82
N VAL A 37 -2.75 -10.84 6.34
CA VAL A 37 -3.99 -10.80 5.53
C VAL A 37 -5.12 -10.04 6.24
N SER A 38 -5.17 -10.06 7.58
CA SER A 38 -6.22 -9.36 8.33
C SER A 38 -6.09 -7.84 8.25
N GLN A 39 -4.87 -7.32 8.08
CA GLN A 39 -4.61 -5.89 7.94
C GLN A 39 -4.87 -5.39 6.52
N GLY A 40 -4.63 -6.25 5.52
CA GLY A 40 -4.85 -5.96 4.11
C GLY A 40 -4.48 -7.17 3.24
N GLU A 41 -5.48 -7.87 2.72
CA GLU A 41 -5.26 -9.05 1.86
C GLU A 41 -4.51 -8.69 0.58
N GLU A 42 -4.92 -7.61 -0.09
CA GLU A 42 -4.31 -7.14 -1.34
C GLU A 42 -2.81 -6.85 -1.19
N GLU A 43 -2.45 -6.14 -0.11
CA GLU A 43 -1.07 -5.79 0.23
C GLU A 43 -0.21 -7.01 0.53
N TYR A 44 -0.74 -7.95 1.32
CA TYR A 44 -0.06 -9.22 1.59
C TYR A 44 0.19 -10.01 0.30
N LEU A 45 -0.81 -10.09 -0.57
CA LEU A 45 -0.70 -10.80 -1.85
C LEU A 45 0.31 -10.13 -2.79
N ALA A 46 0.38 -8.80 -2.83
CA ALA A 46 1.38 -8.07 -3.61
C ALA A 46 2.82 -8.46 -3.20
N ALA A 47 3.10 -8.54 -1.89
CA ALA A 47 4.39 -9.01 -1.39
C ALA A 47 4.69 -10.46 -1.83
N GLN A 48 3.70 -11.36 -1.76
CA GLN A 48 3.88 -12.74 -2.23
C GLN A 48 4.06 -12.83 -3.75
N ASN A 49 3.40 -11.96 -4.53
CA ASN A 49 3.55 -11.91 -5.98
C ASN A 49 4.96 -11.49 -6.38
N MET A 50 5.56 -10.52 -5.69
CA MET A 50 6.97 -10.17 -5.91
C MET A 50 7.91 -11.33 -5.58
N LYS A 51 7.64 -12.06 -4.50
CA LYS A 51 8.39 -13.29 -4.17
C LYS A 51 8.24 -14.36 -5.23
N LYS A 52 7.05 -14.56 -5.78
CA LYS A 52 6.80 -15.50 -6.89
C LYS A 52 7.54 -15.08 -8.16
N LYS A 53 7.57 -13.77 -8.46
CA LYS A 53 8.24 -13.20 -9.64
C LYS A 53 9.76 -13.32 -9.58
N TYR A 54 10.35 -13.05 -8.42
CA TYR A 54 11.80 -12.89 -8.27
C TYR A 54 12.50 -13.98 -7.44
N GLY A 55 11.75 -14.93 -6.88
CA GLY A 55 12.29 -16.08 -6.15
C GLY A 55 13.14 -15.66 -4.95
N ASP A 56 14.35 -16.22 -4.86
CA ASP A 56 15.25 -16.05 -3.70
C ASP A 56 15.79 -14.62 -3.52
N MET A 57 15.61 -13.74 -4.52
CA MET A 57 15.89 -12.31 -4.38
C MET A 57 14.94 -11.64 -3.38
N ILE A 58 13.77 -12.22 -3.09
CA ILE A 58 12.78 -11.63 -2.19
C ILE A 58 12.65 -12.45 -0.91
N VAL A 59 12.83 -11.78 0.23
CA VAL A 59 12.48 -12.31 1.55
C VAL A 59 11.34 -11.49 2.14
N THR A 60 10.33 -12.16 2.69
CA THR A 60 9.13 -11.51 3.22
C THR A 60 9.03 -11.74 4.71
N ALA A 61 8.50 -10.75 5.43
CA ALA A 61 8.16 -10.86 6.85
C ALA A 61 6.88 -10.05 7.15
N THR A 62 6.14 -10.48 8.16
CA THR A 62 4.86 -9.87 8.53
C THR A 62 4.92 -9.22 9.92
N TYR A 63 4.59 -7.94 10.04
CA TYR A 63 4.43 -7.28 11.35
C TYR A 63 3.14 -7.77 12.05
N PRO A 64 3.06 -7.69 13.40
CA PRO A 64 1.90 -8.17 14.15
C PRO A 64 0.66 -7.30 13.93
N ASP A 65 -0.53 -7.90 13.98
CA ASP A 65 -1.81 -7.20 13.84
C ASP A 65 -2.00 -6.08 14.87
N LYS A 66 -1.45 -6.27 16.07
CA LYS A 66 -1.42 -5.28 17.16
C LYS A 66 -0.12 -4.47 17.16
N PHE A 67 0.37 -4.07 15.99
CA PHE A 67 1.63 -3.32 15.83
C PHE A 67 1.76 -2.08 16.72
N GLN A 68 0.64 -1.46 17.15
CA GLN A 68 0.64 -0.36 18.12
C GLN A 68 1.12 -0.79 19.52
N GLU A 69 0.70 -1.98 19.96
CA GLU A 69 1.08 -2.55 21.26
C GLU A 69 2.41 -3.32 21.17
N GLU A 70 2.74 -3.82 19.97
CA GLU A 70 3.86 -4.71 19.70
C GLU A 70 4.96 -4.07 18.82
N THR A 71 5.23 -2.78 19.01
CA THR A 71 6.24 -2.02 18.24
C THR A 71 7.63 -2.67 18.29
N GLU A 72 8.04 -3.20 19.44
CA GLU A 72 9.31 -3.93 19.61
C GLU A 72 9.41 -5.20 18.75
N THR A 73 8.28 -5.87 18.48
CA THR A 73 8.23 -7.02 17.57
C THR A 73 8.51 -6.57 16.13
N THR A 74 7.94 -5.44 15.69
CA THR A 74 8.22 -4.85 14.38
C THR A 74 9.71 -4.51 14.24
N ILE A 75 10.31 -3.86 15.25
CA ILE A 75 11.73 -3.50 15.27
C ILE A 75 12.62 -4.76 15.21
N SER A 76 12.30 -5.77 16.02
CA SER A 76 13.04 -7.03 16.08
C SER A 76 12.99 -7.79 14.75
N LEU A 77 11.85 -7.76 14.06
CA LEU A 77 11.66 -8.43 12.78
C LEU A 77 12.49 -7.79 11.66
N VAL A 78 12.50 -6.46 11.57
CA VAL A 78 13.30 -5.73 10.57
C VAL A 78 14.80 -5.91 10.84
N THR A 79 15.22 -5.86 12.09
CA THR A 79 16.63 -6.06 12.46
C THR A 79 17.12 -7.48 12.20
N GLN A 80 16.28 -8.50 12.43
CA GLN A 80 16.58 -9.88 12.06
C GLN A 80 16.68 -10.05 10.54
N MET A 81 15.81 -9.40 9.76
CA MET A 81 15.90 -9.39 8.30
C MET A 81 17.21 -8.76 7.82
N ALA A 82 17.60 -7.63 8.40
CA ALA A 82 18.83 -6.93 8.08
C ALA A 82 20.12 -7.64 8.55
N ALA A 83 20.02 -8.64 9.43
CA ALA A 83 21.17 -9.43 9.86
C ALA A 83 21.72 -10.34 8.73
N ASP A 84 20.92 -10.61 7.69
CA ASP A 84 21.39 -11.26 6.47
C ASP A 84 22.19 -10.25 5.62
N GLU A 85 23.50 -10.47 5.49
CA GLU A 85 24.41 -9.62 4.72
C GLU A 85 24.02 -9.50 3.24
N SER A 86 23.27 -10.47 2.71
CA SER A 86 22.76 -10.43 1.33
C SER A 86 21.57 -9.49 1.15
N VAL A 87 20.86 -9.10 2.23
CA VAL A 87 19.79 -8.08 2.14
C VAL A 87 20.42 -6.72 1.90
N LYS A 88 20.09 -6.11 0.75
CA LYS A 88 20.60 -4.79 0.32
C LYS A 88 19.52 -3.72 0.25
N ALA A 89 18.26 -4.10 0.37
CA ALA A 89 17.14 -3.17 0.48
C ALA A 89 16.03 -3.76 1.33
N ILE A 90 15.25 -2.91 2.00
CA ILE A 90 14.03 -3.28 2.72
C ILE A 90 12.91 -2.34 2.27
N VAL A 91 11.84 -2.95 1.74
CA VAL A 91 10.60 -2.29 1.32
C VAL A 91 9.54 -2.53 2.39
N PHE A 92 9.05 -1.47 3.02
CA PHE A 92 7.85 -1.55 3.86
C PHE A 92 6.62 -1.39 2.97
N VAL A 93 5.67 -2.32 3.08
CA VAL A 93 4.35 -2.17 2.46
C VAL A 93 3.56 -1.08 3.19
N GLN A 94 3.49 -1.20 4.52
CA GLN A 94 3.07 -0.13 5.41
C GLN A 94 4.20 0.14 6.40
N ALA A 95 4.69 1.37 6.42
CA ALA A 95 5.60 1.84 7.46
C ALA A 95 4.80 2.17 8.73
N VAL A 96 4.36 1.12 9.43
CA VAL A 96 3.64 1.20 10.72
C VAL A 96 4.54 1.68 11.85
N PRO A 97 3.97 2.15 12.98
CA PRO A 97 4.76 2.51 14.16
C PRO A 97 5.79 1.47 14.57
N GLY A 98 7.02 1.94 14.72
CA GLY A 98 8.21 1.12 14.90
C GLY A 98 9.09 1.05 13.65
N ALA A 99 8.60 1.43 12.46
CA ALA A 99 9.39 1.44 11.22
C ALA A 99 10.56 2.43 11.30
N ALA A 100 10.32 3.65 11.79
CA ALA A 100 11.39 4.65 11.95
C ALA A 100 12.48 4.15 12.91
N ALA A 101 12.10 3.66 14.08
CA ALA A 101 13.03 3.10 15.07
C ALA A 101 13.77 1.86 14.55
N ALA A 102 13.11 1.02 13.74
CA ALA A 102 13.73 -0.12 13.10
C ALA A 102 14.82 0.29 12.11
N ILE A 103 14.58 1.32 11.31
CA ILE A 103 15.57 1.85 10.36
C ILE A 103 16.78 2.38 11.13
N ASP A 104 16.58 3.20 12.17
CA ASP A 104 17.67 3.70 13.01
C ASP A 104 18.51 2.53 13.56
N LYS A 105 17.83 1.50 14.08
CA LYS A 105 18.50 0.34 14.67
C LYS A 105 19.32 -0.45 13.65
N VAL A 106 18.82 -0.61 12.44
CA VAL A 106 19.57 -1.28 11.36
C VAL A 106 20.75 -0.43 10.92
N ARG A 107 20.58 0.89 10.75
CA ARG A 107 21.65 1.80 10.33
C ARG A 107 22.82 1.88 11.32
N GLU A 108 22.65 1.46 12.58
CA GLU A 108 23.77 1.29 13.52
C GLU A 108 24.86 0.32 13.02
N THR A 109 24.49 -0.68 12.21
CA THR A 109 25.42 -1.72 11.72
C THR A 109 25.40 -1.92 10.20
N ARG A 110 24.32 -1.50 9.53
CA ARG A 110 24.07 -1.70 8.10
C ARG A 110 23.64 -0.39 7.44
N ASP A 111 24.60 0.51 7.25
CA ASP A 111 24.44 1.72 6.42
C ASP A 111 23.99 1.35 4.99
N ASP A 112 24.53 0.27 4.44
CA ASP A 112 24.40 -0.13 3.03
C ASP A 112 22.98 -0.51 2.57
N ILE A 113 22.03 -0.68 3.49
CA ILE A 113 20.66 -1.06 3.14
C ILE A 113 19.88 0.17 2.65
N LEU A 114 19.21 0.01 1.52
CA LEU A 114 18.24 0.96 0.99
C LEU A 114 16.87 0.76 1.67
N PHE A 115 16.25 1.82 2.18
CA PHE A 115 14.93 1.77 2.82
C PHE A 115 13.87 2.50 2.00
N ILE A 116 12.85 1.76 1.56
CA ILE A 116 11.71 2.30 0.82
C ILE A 116 10.44 2.04 1.62
N CYS A 117 9.75 3.10 2.03
CA CYS A 117 8.60 3.03 2.91
C CYS A 117 7.32 3.39 2.17
N GLY A 118 6.49 2.40 1.84
CA GLY A 118 5.12 2.60 1.37
C GLY A 118 4.14 2.81 2.52
N VAL A 119 2.97 3.37 2.19
CA VAL A 119 1.83 3.60 3.09
C VAL A 119 2.28 4.04 4.49
N VAL A 120 2.89 5.22 4.53
CA VAL A 120 3.46 5.76 5.78
C VAL A 120 2.37 5.97 6.83
N HIS A 121 2.53 5.29 7.97
CA HIS A 121 1.71 5.46 9.18
C HIS A 121 2.49 6.06 10.36
N GLU A 122 3.76 6.40 10.14
CA GLU A 122 4.60 7.18 11.06
C GLU A 122 4.42 8.68 10.82
N ASP A 123 4.99 9.49 11.71
CA ASP A 123 5.13 10.93 11.48
C ASP A 123 5.93 11.21 10.18
N PRO A 124 5.44 12.10 9.28
CA PRO A 124 6.07 12.32 7.98
C PRO A 124 7.53 12.78 8.07
N SER A 125 7.84 13.73 8.95
CA SER A 125 9.20 14.19 9.18
C SER A 125 10.07 13.09 9.78
N ALA A 126 9.57 12.37 10.77
CA ALA A 126 10.32 11.30 11.42
C ALA A 126 10.73 10.19 10.45
N ILE A 127 9.82 9.75 9.55
CA ILE A 127 10.16 8.73 8.56
C ILE A 127 11.06 9.29 7.45
N SER A 128 10.83 10.54 7.01
CA SER A 128 11.61 11.20 5.96
C SER A 128 13.08 11.36 6.34
N GLU A 129 13.40 11.59 7.61
CA GLU A 129 14.78 11.65 8.09
C GLU A 129 15.54 10.31 8.00
N ARG A 130 14.82 9.18 7.85
CA ARG A 130 15.36 7.82 8.06
C ARG A 130 15.27 6.95 6.81
N ALA A 131 14.15 7.00 6.12
CA ALA A 131 13.94 6.28 4.87
C ALA A 131 14.74 6.94 3.73
N ASP A 132 15.08 6.15 2.71
CA ASP A 132 15.66 6.72 1.49
C ASP A 132 14.55 7.22 0.54
N ILE A 133 13.41 6.52 0.53
CA ILE A 133 12.18 6.92 -0.16
C ILE A 133 10.98 6.63 0.77
N ALA A 134 10.05 7.58 0.89
CA ALA A 134 8.77 7.42 1.56
C ALA A 134 7.63 7.71 0.55
N MET A 135 6.56 6.92 0.58
CA MET A 135 5.41 7.04 -0.32
C MET A 135 4.11 6.96 0.47
N LEU A 136 3.17 7.84 0.13
CA LEU A 136 1.80 7.80 0.62
C LEU A 136 0.85 8.22 -0.50
N VAL A 137 -0.42 7.83 -0.41
CA VAL A 137 -1.45 8.46 -1.24
C VAL A 137 -1.50 9.96 -0.92
N ASP A 138 -1.83 10.80 -1.90
CA ASP A 138 -1.95 12.24 -1.68
C ASP A 138 -3.21 12.57 -0.86
N GLU A 139 -3.09 12.36 0.46
CA GLU A 139 -4.16 12.54 1.43
C GLU A 139 -4.72 13.96 1.41
N LEU A 140 -3.86 14.95 1.15
CA LEU A 140 -4.21 16.35 1.14
C LEU A 140 -5.12 16.65 -0.06
N SER A 141 -4.68 16.27 -1.26
CA SER A 141 -5.49 16.42 -2.48
C SER A 141 -6.78 15.59 -2.41
N MET A 142 -6.72 14.38 -1.83
CA MET A 142 -7.91 13.55 -1.59
C MET A 142 -8.93 14.25 -0.70
N GLY A 143 -8.49 15.09 0.24
CA GLY A 143 -9.36 15.88 1.11
C GLY A 143 -10.33 16.78 0.34
N GLU A 144 -9.88 17.34 -0.79
CA GLU A 144 -10.75 18.12 -1.67
C GLU A 144 -11.49 17.23 -2.68
N ARG A 145 -10.79 16.24 -3.24
CA ARG A 145 -11.30 15.45 -4.37
C ARG A 145 -12.44 14.52 -3.98
N ILE A 146 -12.41 13.94 -2.77
CA ILE A 146 -13.48 13.04 -2.30
C ILE A 146 -14.83 13.77 -2.18
N PRO A 147 -14.95 14.89 -1.44
CA PRO A 147 -16.22 15.64 -1.38
C PRO A 147 -16.70 16.08 -2.75
N LYS A 148 -15.80 16.57 -3.61
CA LYS A 148 -16.14 17.00 -4.97
C LYS A 148 -16.70 15.84 -5.81
N LYS A 149 -16.07 14.67 -5.76
CA LYS A 149 -16.57 13.46 -6.44
C LYS A 149 -17.89 12.98 -5.85
N ALA A 150 -18.04 12.97 -4.53
CA ALA A 150 -19.30 12.64 -3.86
C ALA A 150 -20.45 13.54 -4.35
N LYS A 151 -20.20 14.87 -4.43
CA LYS A 151 -21.17 15.84 -4.93
C LYS A 151 -21.52 15.62 -6.40
N GLU A 152 -20.52 15.34 -7.24
CA GLU A 152 -20.71 14.99 -8.67
C GLU A 152 -21.61 13.76 -8.82
N MET A 153 -21.45 12.76 -7.95
CA MET A 153 -22.28 11.54 -7.90
C MET A 153 -23.67 11.76 -7.30
N GLY A 154 -23.99 13.00 -6.89
CA GLY A 154 -25.31 13.40 -6.38
C GLY A 154 -25.47 13.33 -4.87
N ALA A 155 -24.38 13.19 -4.09
CA ALA A 155 -24.47 13.17 -2.64
C ALA A 155 -24.96 14.49 -2.05
N LYS A 156 -25.73 14.38 -0.97
CA LYS A 156 -26.20 15.47 -0.11
C LYS A 156 -25.47 15.50 1.23
N THR A 157 -25.04 14.32 1.68
CA THR A 157 -24.29 14.13 2.92
C THR A 157 -23.07 13.25 2.63
N LEU A 158 -21.95 13.54 3.28
CA LEU A 158 -20.73 12.72 3.31
C LEU A 158 -20.48 12.29 4.76
N ILE A 159 -20.53 10.98 4.99
CA ILE A 159 -20.24 10.36 6.27
C ILE A 159 -18.78 9.90 6.27
N HIS A 160 -18.02 10.39 7.25
CA HIS A 160 -16.61 10.08 7.44
C HIS A 160 -16.44 9.16 8.66
N TYR A 161 -16.22 7.86 8.40
CA TYR A 161 -15.89 6.87 9.42
C TYR A 161 -14.39 6.87 9.76
N SER A 162 -14.08 7.13 11.02
CA SER A 162 -12.72 7.01 11.55
C SER A 162 -12.71 6.75 13.06
N PHE A 163 -11.53 6.66 13.65
CA PHE A 163 -11.32 6.36 15.06
C PHE A 163 -10.06 7.09 15.57
N PRO A 164 -9.88 7.23 16.91
CA PRO A 164 -8.87 8.13 17.48
C PRO A 164 -7.44 7.93 16.96
N ARG A 165 -7.00 6.70 16.75
CA ARG A 165 -5.66 6.41 16.21
C ARG A 165 -5.44 7.01 14.82
N HIS A 166 -6.33 6.76 13.87
CA HIS A 166 -6.23 7.33 12.52
C HIS A 166 -6.37 8.85 12.53
N MET A 167 -7.23 9.40 13.39
CA MET A 167 -7.36 10.84 13.57
C MET A 167 -6.13 11.48 14.25
N GLY A 168 -5.22 10.67 14.81
CA GLY A 168 -3.92 11.09 15.33
C GLY A 168 -2.82 11.14 14.28
N TYR A 169 -3.00 10.57 13.08
CA TYR A 169 -2.02 10.67 12.01
C TYR A 169 -2.10 12.03 11.32
N ALA A 170 -0.97 12.72 11.15
CA ALA A 170 -0.91 14.08 10.63
C ALA A 170 -1.60 14.22 9.25
N THR A 171 -1.33 13.30 8.34
CA THR A 171 -1.86 13.33 6.96
C THR A 171 -3.36 13.04 6.91
N ILE A 172 -3.85 12.06 7.68
CA ILE A 172 -5.28 11.76 7.80
C ILE A 172 -6.05 12.93 8.45
N LYS A 173 -5.47 13.54 9.49
CA LYS A 173 -6.07 14.71 10.14
C LYS A 173 -6.15 15.90 9.19
N ALA A 174 -5.09 16.16 8.43
CA ALA A 174 -5.06 17.20 7.40
C ALA A 174 -6.14 16.95 6.33
N ARG A 175 -6.23 15.71 5.80
CA ARG A 175 -7.32 15.32 4.88
C ARG A 175 -8.69 15.60 5.45
N TYR A 176 -8.94 15.22 6.70
CA TYR A 176 -10.22 15.45 7.38
C TYR A 176 -10.57 16.94 7.45
N ASP A 177 -9.62 17.79 7.82
CA ASP A 177 -9.86 19.24 7.92
C ASP A 177 -10.18 19.84 6.55
N ILE A 178 -9.42 19.45 5.52
CA ILE A 178 -9.65 19.85 4.12
C ILE A 178 -11.02 19.35 3.64
N MET A 179 -11.44 18.13 4.01
CA MET A 179 -12.76 17.60 3.67
C MET A 179 -13.88 18.41 4.29
N VAL A 180 -13.78 18.73 5.59
CA VAL A 180 -14.78 19.54 6.31
C VAL A 180 -14.92 20.90 5.61
N GLN A 181 -13.80 21.56 5.32
CA GLN A 181 -13.80 22.84 4.62
C GLN A 181 -14.41 22.72 3.22
N THR A 182 -13.97 21.73 2.44
CA THR A 182 -14.45 21.52 1.07
C THR A 182 -15.96 21.25 1.05
N CYS A 183 -16.45 20.40 1.96
CA CYS A 183 -17.88 20.13 2.11
C CYS A 183 -18.68 21.41 2.39
N GLN A 184 -18.18 22.25 3.29
CA GLN A 184 -18.80 23.55 3.58
C GLN A 184 -18.86 24.44 2.33
N GLU A 185 -17.76 24.52 1.57
CA GLU A 185 -17.66 25.35 0.35
C GLU A 185 -18.62 24.89 -0.76
N ILE A 186 -18.78 23.57 -0.95
CA ILE A 186 -19.62 23.01 -2.01
C ILE A 186 -21.07 22.71 -1.57
N GLY A 187 -21.43 23.07 -0.34
CA GLY A 187 -22.75 22.80 0.23
C GLY A 187 -23.08 21.30 0.28
N LEU A 188 -22.13 20.49 0.76
CA LEU A 188 -22.30 19.08 1.08
C LEU A 188 -22.29 18.93 2.60
N GLU A 189 -23.29 18.29 3.19
CA GLU A 189 -23.31 18.06 4.64
C GLU A 189 -22.20 17.08 5.01
N PHE A 190 -21.38 17.41 6.02
CA PHE A 190 -20.32 16.54 6.50
C PHE A 190 -20.66 16.00 7.88
N VAL A 191 -20.62 14.68 8.05
CA VAL A 191 -20.93 13.99 9.30
C VAL A 191 -19.75 13.12 9.70
N ALA A 192 -19.10 13.45 10.81
CA ALA A 192 -18.09 12.59 11.40
C ALA A 192 -18.77 11.46 12.19
N ALA A 193 -18.31 10.23 11.99
CA ALA A 193 -18.78 9.06 12.72
C ALA A 193 -17.59 8.28 13.29
N THR A 194 -17.64 8.00 14.60
CA THR A 194 -16.60 7.25 15.30
C THR A 194 -16.84 5.75 15.15
N ALA A 195 -16.06 5.12 14.27
CA ALA A 195 -15.98 3.67 14.15
C ALA A 195 -15.12 3.07 15.27
N LEU A 196 -15.10 1.74 15.36
CA LEU A 196 -14.19 1.03 16.26
C LEU A 196 -12.82 0.87 15.60
N ASP A 197 -11.75 1.01 16.40
CA ASP A 197 -10.39 0.75 15.94
C ASP A 197 -10.19 -0.77 15.76
N PRO A 198 -9.83 -1.25 14.56
CA PRO A 198 -9.57 -2.67 14.31
C PRO A 198 -8.43 -3.27 15.15
N THR A 199 -7.52 -2.44 15.68
CA THR A 199 -6.44 -2.89 16.58
C THR A 199 -6.84 -2.82 18.05
N GLY A 200 -8.05 -2.32 18.36
CA GLY A 200 -8.58 -2.21 19.72
C GLY A 200 -9.14 -3.52 20.27
N GLU A 201 -9.79 -3.44 21.44
CA GLU A 201 -10.30 -4.61 22.19
C GLU A 201 -11.26 -5.48 21.37
N ALA A 202 -12.14 -4.86 20.58
CA ALA A 202 -13.11 -5.56 19.75
C ALA A 202 -12.48 -6.24 18.51
N GLY A 203 -11.23 -5.90 18.19
CA GLY A 203 -10.50 -6.39 17.02
C GLY A 203 -11.15 -6.04 15.68
N MET A 204 -10.60 -6.62 14.62
CA MET A 204 -11.09 -6.42 13.25
C MET A 204 -12.56 -6.83 13.08
N SER A 205 -12.97 -7.97 13.64
CA SER A 205 -14.34 -8.47 13.50
C SER A 205 -15.37 -7.55 14.15
N GLY A 206 -15.08 -7.02 15.35
CA GLY A 206 -15.95 -6.05 16.01
C GLY A 206 -16.05 -4.74 15.23
N ALA A 207 -14.92 -4.26 14.68
CA ALA A 207 -14.91 -3.06 13.86
C ALA A 207 -15.67 -3.22 12.53
N GLN A 208 -15.60 -4.38 11.90
CA GLN A 208 -16.42 -4.70 10.72
C GLN A 208 -17.91 -4.79 11.07
N GLN A 209 -18.27 -5.41 12.20
CA GLN A 209 -19.66 -5.48 12.65
C GLN A 209 -20.26 -4.09 12.92
N PHE A 210 -19.48 -3.16 13.48
CA PHE A 210 -19.91 -1.77 13.65
C PHE A 210 -20.36 -1.16 12.31
N ILE A 211 -19.62 -1.38 11.22
CA ILE A 211 -19.99 -0.85 9.89
C ILE A 211 -21.29 -1.49 9.39
N VAL A 212 -21.46 -2.80 9.58
CA VAL A 212 -22.70 -3.51 9.22
C VAL A 212 -23.91 -2.93 9.95
N ASP A 213 -23.76 -2.55 11.20
CA ASP A 213 -24.86 -2.04 12.04
C ASP A 213 -25.14 -0.54 11.82
N ASP A 214 -24.10 0.29 11.69
CA ASP A 214 -24.26 1.76 11.64
C ASP A 214 -24.60 2.26 10.23
N LEU A 215 -24.10 1.63 9.16
CA LEU A 215 -24.38 2.09 7.80
C LEU A 215 -25.88 2.16 7.47
N PRO A 216 -26.71 1.13 7.72
CA PRO A 216 -28.14 1.21 7.43
C PRO A 216 -28.84 2.30 8.26
N ARG A 217 -28.45 2.47 9.53
CA ARG A 217 -28.97 3.53 10.40
C ARG A 217 -28.67 4.92 9.84
N LYS A 218 -27.46 5.12 9.32
CA LYS A 218 -27.06 6.38 8.68
C LYS A 218 -27.81 6.64 7.38
N ILE A 219 -28.10 5.60 6.60
CA ILE A 219 -28.94 5.74 5.40
C ILE A 219 -30.40 6.03 5.78
N GLU A 220 -30.91 5.47 6.87
CA GLU A 220 -32.23 5.83 7.41
C GLU A 220 -32.29 7.30 7.85
N GLU A 221 -31.22 7.79 8.50
CA GLU A 221 -31.12 9.16 9.03
C GLU A 221 -30.95 10.22 7.92
N TYR A 222 -30.05 9.99 6.95
CA TYR A 222 -29.65 10.99 5.93
C TYR A 222 -30.15 10.68 4.52
N GLY A 223 -30.70 9.49 4.29
CA GLY A 223 -31.19 9.02 2.99
C GLY A 223 -30.10 8.38 2.10
N LYS A 224 -30.53 7.80 0.98
CA LYS A 224 -29.65 7.08 0.03
C LYS A 224 -28.69 7.96 -0.79
N ASP A 225 -28.93 9.27 -0.85
CA ASP A 225 -28.00 10.22 -1.49
C ASP A 225 -26.90 10.62 -0.49
N THR A 226 -26.40 9.65 0.26
CA THR A 226 -25.34 9.79 1.26
C THR A 226 -24.11 9.06 0.76
N ALA A 227 -23.00 9.78 0.70
CA ALA A 227 -21.69 9.23 0.42
C ALA A 227 -21.03 8.75 1.71
N PHE A 228 -20.28 7.66 1.63
CA PHE A 228 -19.51 7.13 2.74
C PHE A 228 -18.02 7.11 2.40
N PHE A 229 -17.21 7.44 3.39
CA PHE A 229 -15.77 7.30 3.34
C PHE A 229 -15.28 6.71 4.67
N SER A 230 -14.36 5.74 4.60
CA SER A 230 -13.72 5.15 5.77
C SER A 230 -12.21 5.27 5.65
N THR A 231 -11.56 5.58 6.76
CA THR A 231 -10.10 5.78 6.83
C THR A 231 -9.28 4.50 6.93
N ASN A 232 -9.88 3.30 6.94
CA ASN A 232 -9.15 2.05 7.20
C ASN A 232 -9.49 0.93 6.21
N CYS A 233 -8.47 0.17 5.78
CA CYS A 233 -8.57 -0.91 4.79
C CYS A 233 -9.50 -2.06 5.23
N GLY A 234 -9.39 -2.50 6.49
CA GLY A 234 -10.18 -3.61 7.01
C GLY A 234 -11.68 -3.36 7.09
N LEU A 235 -12.10 -2.10 7.01
CA LEU A 235 -13.51 -1.70 7.03
C LEU A 235 -14.14 -1.63 5.63
N GLN A 236 -13.36 -1.73 4.56
CA GLN A 236 -13.86 -1.47 3.21
C GLN A 236 -14.81 -2.55 2.70
N GLU A 237 -14.58 -3.82 3.03
CA GLU A 237 -15.45 -4.91 2.57
C GLU A 237 -16.89 -4.78 3.07
N PRO A 238 -17.16 -4.71 4.40
CA PRO A 238 -18.54 -4.54 4.88
C PRO A 238 -19.13 -3.21 4.41
N LEU A 239 -18.30 -2.16 4.24
CA LEU A 239 -18.76 -0.86 3.76
C LEU A 239 -19.27 -0.93 2.32
N ILE A 240 -18.45 -1.43 1.38
CA ILE A 240 -18.82 -1.56 -0.03
C ILE A 240 -20.04 -2.46 -0.19
N ARG A 241 -20.07 -3.60 0.52
CA ARG A 241 -21.20 -4.54 0.49
C ARG A 241 -22.49 -3.88 1.00
N GLY A 242 -22.42 -3.14 2.10
CA GLY A 242 -23.54 -2.39 2.67
C GLY A 242 -24.04 -1.30 1.72
N ILE A 243 -23.14 -0.52 1.13
CA ILE A 243 -23.50 0.53 0.17
C ILE A 243 -24.18 -0.06 -1.06
N LEU A 244 -23.68 -1.18 -1.61
CA LEU A 244 -24.31 -1.87 -2.73
C LEU A 244 -25.74 -2.31 -2.38
N ASN A 245 -25.94 -2.90 -1.20
CA ASN A 245 -27.25 -3.41 -0.80
C ASN A 245 -28.26 -2.28 -0.58
N GLU A 246 -27.83 -1.16 -0.01
CA GLU A 246 -28.71 -0.04 0.35
C GLU A 246 -28.80 1.06 -0.73
N GLY A 247 -27.93 1.02 -1.75
CA GLY A 247 -27.91 1.97 -2.86
C GLY A 247 -27.38 3.37 -2.51
N ALA A 248 -26.50 3.45 -1.51
CA ALA A 248 -25.80 4.68 -1.12
C ALA A 248 -24.66 5.03 -2.10
N ILE A 249 -23.83 6.03 -1.80
CA ILE A 249 -22.73 6.49 -2.67
C ILE A 249 -21.37 6.11 -2.06
N TYR A 250 -20.45 5.65 -2.89
CA TYR A 250 -19.08 5.33 -2.53
C TYR A 250 -18.06 5.99 -3.46
N PRO A 251 -17.55 7.18 -3.10
CA PRO A 251 -16.65 7.93 -3.98
C PRO A 251 -15.31 7.21 -4.19
N GLN A 252 -14.71 6.66 -3.14
CA GLN A 252 -13.49 5.85 -3.21
C GLN A 252 -13.14 5.19 -1.86
N GLN A 253 -12.25 4.19 -1.90
CA GLN A 253 -11.59 3.64 -0.71
C GLN A 253 -10.54 4.58 -0.10
N CYS A 254 -10.05 4.26 1.10
CA CYS A 254 -8.91 4.96 1.75
C CYS A 254 -7.62 4.88 0.94
N CYS A 255 -7.34 3.74 0.32
CA CYS A 255 -6.30 3.55 -0.67
C CYS A 255 -6.98 2.95 -1.91
N PRO A 256 -7.29 3.77 -2.93
CA PRO A 256 -8.10 3.33 -4.06
C PRO A 256 -7.44 2.23 -4.88
N SER A 257 -8.22 1.20 -5.20
CA SER A 257 -7.81 0.06 -6.02
C SER A 257 -9.03 -0.73 -6.48
N PRO A 258 -9.04 -1.32 -7.68
CA PRO A 258 -10.05 -2.30 -8.07
C PRO A 258 -10.00 -3.60 -7.24
N TYR A 259 -8.85 -3.93 -6.65
CA TYR A 259 -8.70 -5.13 -5.81
C TYR A 259 -9.03 -4.88 -4.34
N HIS A 260 -9.03 -3.61 -3.90
CA HIS A 260 -9.27 -3.28 -2.51
C HIS A 260 -10.76 -3.48 -2.16
N ALA A 261 -11.04 -4.64 -1.56
CA ALA A 261 -12.32 -5.09 -1.01
C ALA A 261 -13.49 -5.26 -2.00
N TYR A 262 -13.45 -4.64 -3.19
CA TYR A 262 -14.43 -4.86 -4.25
C TYR A 262 -14.61 -6.34 -4.62
N PRO A 263 -13.57 -7.17 -4.81
CA PRO A 263 -13.76 -8.56 -5.22
C PRO A 263 -14.60 -9.35 -4.21
N SER A 264 -14.26 -9.25 -2.92
CA SER A 264 -14.99 -9.92 -1.84
C SER A 264 -16.40 -9.34 -1.63
N ALA A 265 -16.53 -8.01 -1.66
CA ALA A 265 -17.81 -7.34 -1.43
C ALA A 265 -18.83 -7.60 -2.56
N LEU A 266 -18.37 -7.68 -3.82
CA LEU A 266 -19.22 -7.87 -5.00
C LEU A 266 -19.28 -9.33 -5.48
N ASN A 267 -18.57 -10.24 -4.82
CA ASN A 267 -18.41 -11.65 -5.21
C ASN A 267 -17.88 -11.79 -6.65
N VAL A 268 -16.80 -11.08 -6.98
CA VAL A 268 -16.07 -11.23 -8.25
C VAL A 268 -15.10 -12.40 -8.12
N ASP A 269 -15.14 -13.34 -9.06
CA ASP A 269 -14.16 -14.42 -9.15
C ASP A 269 -12.88 -13.88 -9.80
N VAL A 270 -11.76 -13.98 -9.11
CA VAL A 270 -10.45 -13.49 -9.57
C VAL A 270 -9.56 -14.60 -10.12
N LYS A 271 -10.02 -15.86 -10.07
CA LYS A 271 -9.20 -17.02 -10.40
C LYS A 271 -8.76 -17.00 -11.86
N GLY A 272 -7.45 -17.06 -12.08
CA GLY A 272 -6.85 -17.02 -13.42
C GLY A 272 -6.72 -15.60 -14.01
N HIS A 273 -7.11 -14.58 -13.24
CA HIS A 273 -7.00 -13.16 -13.58
C HIS A 273 -6.22 -12.40 -12.49
N GLU A 274 -5.30 -13.08 -11.81
CA GLU A 274 -4.49 -12.48 -10.75
C GLU A 274 -3.60 -11.35 -11.33
N GLY A 275 -3.82 -10.11 -10.89
CA GLY A 275 -3.12 -8.92 -11.40
C GLY A 275 -3.66 -8.35 -12.72
N ASP A 276 -4.72 -8.93 -13.30
CA ASP A 276 -5.43 -8.37 -14.46
C ASP A 276 -6.38 -7.22 -14.05
N MET A 277 -5.83 -6.00 -14.06
CA MET A 277 -6.51 -4.80 -13.61
C MET A 277 -7.73 -4.43 -14.46
N GLN A 278 -7.65 -4.62 -15.79
CA GLN A 278 -8.77 -4.32 -16.68
C GLN A 278 -9.92 -5.31 -16.45
N TYR A 279 -9.61 -6.60 -16.31
CA TYR A 279 -10.62 -7.60 -15.94
C TYR A 279 -11.35 -7.22 -14.65
N MET A 280 -10.61 -6.77 -13.63
CA MET A 280 -11.24 -6.34 -12.37
C MET A 280 -12.18 -5.15 -12.55
N LEU A 281 -11.74 -4.10 -13.25
CA LEU A 281 -12.57 -2.94 -13.55
C LEU A 281 -13.84 -3.33 -14.32
N ASP A 282 -13.71 -4.23 -15.31
CA ASP A 282 -14.83 -4.72 -16.11
C ASP A 282 -15.82 -5.53 -15.26
N GLN A 283 -15.33 -6.43 -14.39
CA GLN A 283 -16.19 -7.22 -13.51
C GLN A 283 -16.91 -6.36 -12.47
N ILE A 284 -16.23 -5.37 -11.88
CA ILE A 284 -16.86 -4.42 -10.95
C ILE A 284 -17.94 -3.63 -11.70
N GLY A 285 -17.62 -3.06 -12.87
CA GLY A 285 -18.60 -2.35 -13.69
C GLY A 285 -19.82 -3.20 -14.04
N LEU A 286 -19.63 -4.48 -14.37
CA LEU A 286 -20.72 -5.42 -14.63
C LEU A 286 -21.61 -5.60 -13.39
N LYS A 287 -21.01 -5.85 -12.21
CA LYS A 287 -21.76 -6.01 -10.95
C LYS A 287 -22.54 -4.77 -10.56
N LEU A 288 -21.95 -3.59 -10.74
CA LEU A 288 -22.62 -2.32 -10.48
C LEU A 288 -23.79 -2.10 -11.45
N LYS A 289 -23.61 -2.42 -12.74
CA LYS A 289 -24.67 -2.33 -13.75
C LYS A 289 -25.82 -3.28 -13.48
N GLU A 290 -25.54 -4.52 -13.05
CA GLU A 290 -26.56 -5.49 -12.62
C GLU A 290 -27.42 -4.94 -11.46
N ALA A 291 -26.82 -4.16 -10.56
CA ALA A 291 -27.49 -3.50 -9.45
C ALA A 291 -28.08 -2.10 -9.79
N GLY A 292 -27.85 -1.56 -10.99
CA GLY A 292 -28.22 -0.19 -11.37
C GLY A 292 -27.49 0.90 -10.58
N GLN A 293 -26.24 0.65 -10.22
CA GLN A 293 -25.41 1.45 -9.33
C GLN A 293 -24.09 1.93 -9.96
N GLU A 294 -23.96 1.90 -11.28
CA GLU A 294 -22.75 2.36 -11.98
C GLU A 294 -22.37 3.83 -11.69
N LYS A 295 -23.36 4.66 -11.31
CA LYS A 295 -23.16 6.06 -10.91
C LYS A 295 -22.90 6.27 -9.42
N ARG A 296 -23.00 5.20 -8.63
CA ARG A 296 -22.99 5.24 -7.16
C ARG A 296 -21.65 4.81 -6.59
N MET A 297 -20.75 4.23 -7.37
CA MET A 297 -19.42 3.85 -6.91
C MET A 297 -18.33 4.29 -7.88
N SER A 298 -17.13 4.55 -7.38
CA SER A 298 -15.90 4.75 -8.16
C SER A 298 -14.68 4.17 -7.43
N THR A 299 -13.55 4.17 -8.12
CA THR A 299 -12.24 3.74 -7.60
C THR A 299 -11.14 4.50 -8.35
N TRP A 300 -9.87 4.07 -8.28
CA TRP A 300 -8.84 4.48 -9.22
C TRP A 300 -8.55 3.35 -10.22
N GLY A 301 -8.07 3.73 -11.39
CA GLY A 301 -7.63 2.78 -12.42
C GLY A 301 -6.31 2.08 -12.11
N VAL A 302 -5.80 2.17 -10.87
CA VAL A 302 -4.56 1.56 -10.38
C VAL A 302 -4.78 0.99 -8.99
N ALA A 303 -4.00 -0.02 -8.63
CA ALA A 303 -3.94 -0.56 -7.28
C ALA A 303 -2.84 0.16 -6.48
N ILE A 304 -3.17 1.29 -5.84
CA ILE A 304 -2.14 2.24 -5.42
C ILE A 304 -1.12 1.68 -4.41
N ASN A 305 -1.56 0.87 -3.45
CA ASN A 305 -0.65 0.27 -2.48
C ASN A 305 0.19 -0.84 -3.13
N MET A 306 -0.39 -1.64 -4.04
CA MET A 306 0.39 -2.61 -4.82
C MET A 306 1.46 -1.92 -5.66
N LEU A 307 1.09 -0.80 -6.31
CA LEU A 307 1.99 0.01 -7.12
C LEU A 307 3.17 0.55 -6.31
N MET A 308 2.95 1.01 -5.07
CA MET A 308 4.05 1.42 -4.16
C MET A 308 5.01 0.27 -3.87
N ILE A 309 4.50 -0.94 -3.62
CA ILE A 309 5.31 -2.12 -3.29
C ILE A 309 6.12 -2.56 -4.50
N GLU A 310 5.46 -2.68 -5.66
CA GLU A 310 6.09 -3.08 -6.90
C GLU A 310 7.15 -2.05 -7.32
N ALA A 311 6.82 -0.76 -7.25
CA ALA A 311 7.77 0.31 -7.54
C ALA A 311 8.96 0.28 -6.57
N GLY A 312 8.73 0.05 -5.28
CA GLY A 312 9.81 -0.07 -4.30
C GLY A 312 10.75 -1.24 -4.59
N VAL A 313 10.21 -2.40 -4.95
CA VAL A 313 11.03 -3.58 -5.29
C VAL A 313 11.79 -3.37 -6.60
N GLU A 314 11.15 -2.84 -7.65
CA GLU A 314 11.82 -2.55 -8.93
C GLU A 314 12.91 -1.48 -8.76
N TYR A 315 12.65 -0.43 -7.95
CA TYR A 315 13.63 0.61 -7.64
C TYR A 315 14.82 0.01 -6.88
N ALA A 316 14.57 -0.76 -5.82
CA ALA A 316 15.62 -1.45 -5.06
C ALA A 316 16.45 -2.38 -5.95
N LYS A 317 15.80 -3.11 -6.86
CA LYS A 317 16.49 -3.98 -7.82
C LYS A 317 17.37 -3.19 -8.78
N GLU A 318 16.88 -2.10 -9.36
CA GLU A 318 17.68 -1.24 -10.23
C GLU A 318 18.85 -0.56 -9.49
N PHE A 319 18.66 -0.21 -8.22
CA PHE A 319 19.73 0.31 -7.35
C PHE A 319 20.81 -0.75 -7.07
N ILE A 320 20.41 -1.96 -6.70
CA ILE A 320 21.32 -3.10 -6.47
C ILE A 320 22.10 -3.46 -7.75
N GLU A 321 21.48 -3.33 -8.92
CA GLU A 321 22.12 -3.55 -10.23
C GLU A 321 23.02 -2.37 -10.68
N GLY A 322 23.06 -1.27 -9.93
CA GLY A 322 23.84 -0.07 -10.23
C GLY A 322 23.28 0.77 -11.38
N LYS A 323 22.02 0.55 -11.78
CA LYS A 323 21.32 1.37 -12.78
C LYS A 323 20.83 2.68 -12.18
N ILE A 324 20.39 2.63 -10.93
CA ILE A 324 20.13 3.78 -10.08
C ILE A 324 21.30 3.89 -9.10
N THR A 325 21.87 5.08 -8.97
CA THR A 325 23.07 5.30 -8.12
C THR A 325 22.78 6.20 -6.92
N GLU A 326 21.78 7.07 -7.03
CA GLU A 326 21.28 7.86 -5.92
C GLU A 326 20.26 7.05 -5.11
N ARG A 327 20.29 7.17 -3.79
CA ARG A 327 19.32 6.51 -2.90
C ARG A 327 17.90 7.09 -3.03
N ASN A 328 17.81 8.33 -3.51
CA ASN A 328 16.57 9.04 -3.79
C ASN A 328 16.64 9.65 -5.20
N ASP A 329 15.99 9.01 -6.16
CA ASP A 329 15.94 9.42 -7.57
C ASP A 329 14.48 9.48 -8.02
N GLN A 330 13.91 10.68 -7.98
CA GLN A 330 12.52 10.94 -8.34
C GLN A 330 12.20 10.53 -9.78
N GLU A 331 13.12 10.78 -10.72
CA GLU A 331 12.89 10.51 -12.14
C GLU A 331 12.87 9.00 -12.40
N ALA A 332 13.77 8.26 -11.76
CA ALA A 332 13.76 6.81 -11.81
C ALA A 332 12.50 6.23 -11.15
N LEU A 333 12.11 6.75 -9.97
CA LEU A 333 10.88 6.34 -9.28
C LEU A 333 9.64 6.59 -10.15
N LYS A 334 9.52 7.78 -10.74
CA LYS A 334 8.41 8.14 -11.65
C LYS A 334 8.38 7.24 -12.88
N ARG A 335 9.53 6.99 -13.52
CA ARG A 335 9.63 6.07 -14.67
C ARG A 335 9.14 4.67 -14.33
N ILE A 336 9.53 4.15 -13.17
CA ILE A 336 9.11 2.82 -12.69
C ILE A 336 7.60 2.80 -12.46
N ILE A 337 7.07 3.81 -11.76
CA ILE A 337 5.63 3.94 -11.49
C ILE A 337 4.83 4.00 -12.79
N ASP A 338 5.25 4.82 -13.76
CA ASP A 338 4.56 4.95 -15.05
C ASP A 338 4.56 3.64 -15.84
N SER A 339 5.66 2.88 -15.78
CA SER A 339 5.74 1.57 -16.41
C SER A 339 4.81 0.54 -15.75
N LEU A 340 4.59 0.63 -14.44
CA LEU A 340 3.75 -0.29 -13.67
C LEU A 340 2.28 0.10 -13.68
N ALA A 341 1.96 1.39 -13.81
CA ALA A 341 0.59 1.93 -13.77
C ALA A 341 -0.25 1.60 -15.02
N GLY A 342 0.31 0.87 -16.00
CA GLY A 342 -0.48 0.32 -17.12
C GLY A 342 -1.15 1.38 -18.01
N GLY A 343 -0.59 2.59 -18.08
CA GLY A 343 -1.15 3.71 -18.84
C GLY A 343 -2.08 4.64 -18.06
N VAL A 344 -2.33 4.36 -16.78
CA VAL A 344 -3.00 5.30 -15.88
C VAL A 344 -1.97 6.33 -15.39
N GLU A 345 -2.32 7.61 -15.49
CA GLU A 345 -1.46 8.67 -14.99
C GLU A 345 -1.48 8.70 -13.46
N VAL A 346 -0.29 8.57 -12.87
CA VAL A 346 -0.06 8.74 -11.43
C VAL A 346 0.86 9.94 -11.24
N THR A 347 0.33 10.98 -10.60
CA THR A 347 1.09 12.17 -10.24
C THR A 347 1.94 11.89 -9.01
N LEU A 348 3.18 12.39 -9.02
CA LEU A 348 4.05 12.45 -7.85
C LEU A 348 4.23 13.90 -7.43
N SER A 349 3.88 14.21 -6.19
CA SER A 349 4.19 15.47 -5.53
C SER A 349 4.97 15.20 -4.24
N LYS A 350 5.49 16.24 -3.60
CA LYS A 350 6.21 16.12 -2.33
C LYS A 350 5.31 16.50 -1.17
N TYR A 351 5.50 15.84 -0.03
CA TYR A 351 4.87 16.28 1.20
C TYR A 351 5.50 17.60 1.68
N VAL A 352 4.66 18.54 2.10
CA VAL A 352 5.08 19.81 2.67
C VAL A 352 4.55 19.92 4.08
N GLU A 353 5.45 20.02 5.05
CA GLU A 353 5.14 20.19 6.47
C GLU A 353 5.63 21.54 6.94
N ASP A 354 4.75 22.38 7.51
CA ASP A 354 5.08 23.72 7.99
C ASP A 354 5.86 24.59 6.98
N GLY A 355 5.55 24.42 5.68
CA GLY A 355 6.19 25.13 4.58
C GLY A 355 7.55 24.57 4.16
N LYS A 356 7.99 23.46 4.76
CA LYS A 356 9.20 22.72 4.37
C LYS A 356 8.82 21.50 3.55
N GLU A 357 9.36 21.40 2.35
CA GLU A 357 9.24 20.22 1.50
C GLU A 357 10.12 19.08 2.05
N LEU A 358 9.59 17.86 2.05
CA LEU A 358 10.33 16.64 2.38
C LEU A 358 10.79 15.95 1.10
N ASP A 359 12.07 16.12 0.75
CA ASP A 359 12.66 15.74 -0.55
C ASP A 359 12.55 14.25 -0.91
N ASN A 360 12.33 13.35 0.05
CA ASN A 360 12.18 11.92 -0.19
C ASN A 360 10.77 11.39 0.12
N PHE A 361 9.83 12.28 0.47
CA PHE A 361 8.45 11.91 0.77
C PHE A 361 7.55 12.24 -0.41
N TYR A 362 7.14 11.21 -1.13
CA TYR A 362 6.31 11.29 -2.33
C TYR A 362 4.85 11.04 -2.01
N LEU A 363 3.98 11.95 -2.44
CA LEU A 363 2.54 11.78 -2.46
C LEU A 363 2.10 11.32 -3.85
N MET A 364 1.27 10.28 -3.90
CA MET A 364 0.81 9.66 -5.13
C MET A 364 -0.69 9.91 -5.35
N LEU A 365 -1.04 10.39 -6.54
CA LEU A 365 -2.44 10.68 -6.88
C LEU A 365 -2.77 10.17 -8.28
N ALA A 366 -3.87 9.42 -8.39
CA ALA A 366 -4.45 9.05 -9.68
C ALA A 366 -5.86 9.64 -9.83
N ASP A 367 -6.40 9.58 -11.04
CA ASP A 367 -7.77 9.99 -11.31
C ASP A 367 -8.78 8.90 -10.98
N PHE A 368 -10.02 9.36 -10.70
CA PHE A 368 -11.14 8.47 -10.48
C PHE A 368 -11.46 7.68 -11.75
N TYR A 369 -11.56 6.36 -11.60
CA TYR A 369 -12.26 5.50 -12.53
C TYR A 369 -13.76 5.59 -12.25
N ASP A 370 -14.50 6.14 -13.20
CA ASP A 370 -15.94 6.33 -13.13
C ASP A 370 -16.65 5.20 -13.88
N PHE A 371 -17.30 4.30 -13.14
CA PHE A 371 -17.98 3.13 -13.72
C PHE A 371 -19.21 3.49 -14.58
N SER A 372 -19.65 4.75 -14.58
CA SER A 372 -20.80 5.20 -15.36
C SER A 372 -20.45 5.68 -16.79
N LYS A 373 -19.17 5.76 -17.12
CA LYS A 373 -18.67 6.30 -18.39
C LYS A 373 -18.33 5.23 -19.42
#